data_AF-L9XY23-F1
#
_entry.id   AF-L9XY23-F1
#
_cell.length_a   1.000
_cell.length_b   1.000
_cell.length_c   1.000
_cell.angle_alpha   90.00
_cell.angle_beta   90.00
_cell.angle_gamma   90.00
#
_symmetry.space_group_name_H-M   'P 1'
#
loop_
_entity.id
_entity.type
_entity.pdbx_description
1 polymer ?
#
loop_
_entity_poly.entity_id
_entity_poly.type
_entity_poly.pdbx_seq_one_letter_code
_entity_poly.pdbx_strand_id
1 'polypeptide(L)'
;MTTRADPTSKRARSRSRGGICFETDGPDGRRRVTIREDADPSDVDHIMSREPDARSFDDELPKGPIPGTGELGDDCGEDVPMFCRDEGCGHTTTVGSTCRRSRCPRCWQSWAFHRAKKWIGKLEGLRSKRPKTAKGGPFFHHVTVSMADIGLRFDSEDALGRGFDVVKSLLQKVFVDTGLIVYHPWRIAKEHRGDVMGHSSGDGELTWKDVLELAESEGRSWEGIVEEYLVYAPHFHAIVLSDTVSGVVTESIEAETGIVVHRITPGDSNVSIYGIEELAKVTAYCLSHAGLMESESGYRVAMRGFGELHNYGAPMWAEQKGVEALRDISYQVLGVDFQRPTCDAPAPEDREGSEPGGCGCDHHHPDPRSTGPTPAPLSSSSSSGAGSGSVSRSPTSSDPSPVVADGGDPDGRSATSSSSGECCGSPLLPIWKAPEYLDDAEWVESIGEDAEGQLRGAYDEWTSKGKPRPEDVPDPEVVDGGPSD
;
A
#
# COMPACT_ATOMS: atom_id res chain seq x y z
N MET A 1 -37.48 15.43 -3.12
CA MET A 1 -37.58 16.58 -2.19
C MET A 1 -36.17 17.05 -1.88
N THR A 2 -35.71 18.12 -2.52
CA THR A 2 -34.41 18.73 -2.26
C THR A 2 -34.47 19.50 -0.94
N THR A 3 -33.81 18.99 0.09
CA THR A 3 -33.61 19.68 1.36
C THR A 3 -32.77 20.93 1.10
N ARG A 4 -33.38 22.10 1.29
CA ARG A 4 -32.68 23.39 1.25
C ARG A 4 -31.71 23.43 2.42
N ALA A 5 -30.42 23.46 2.14
CA ALA A 5 -29.39 23.59 3.17
C ALA A 5 -29.64 24.83 4.04
N ASP A 6 -29.50 24.67 5.35
CA ASP A 6 -29.71 25.72 6.34
C ASP A 6 -28.61 26.81 6.19
N PRO A 7 -28.96 28.05 5.81
CA PRO A 7 -27.99 29.13 5.58
C PRO A 7 -27.30 29.62 6.87
N THR A 8 -27.67 29.08 8.03
CA THR A 8 -27.06 29.43 9.33
C THR A 8 -25.93 28.50 9.76
N SER A 9 -25.69 27.41 9.03
CA SER A 9 -24.51 26.57 9.23
C SER A 9 -23.23 27.42 9.13
N LYS A 10 -22.34 27.35 10.14
CA LYS A 10 -21.02 28.01 10.13
C LYS A 10 -20.23 27.73 8.84
N ARG A 11 -20.46 26.57 8.20
CA ARG A 11 -19.87 26.21 6.90
C ARG A 11 -20.44 27.00 5.71
N ALA A 12 -21.71 27.40 5.73
CA ALA A 12 -22.30 28.20 4.65
C ALA A 12 -21.72 29.63 4.60
N ARG A 13 -21.19 30.14 5.73
CA ARG A 13 -20.55 31.46 5.82
C ARG A 13 -19.06 31.47 5.44
N SER A 14 -18.37 30.32 5.35
CA SER A 14 -16.99 30.29 4.81
C SER A 14 -16.94 30.08 3.30
N ARG A 15 -17.98 29.50 2.68
CA ARG A 15 -18.12 29.37 1.22
C ARG A 15 -18.39 30.71 0.50
N SER A 16 -18.56 31.82 1.23
CA SER A 16 -18.66 33.15 0.62
C SER A 16 -17.27 33.69 0.26
N ARG A 17 -16.78 33.39 -0.95
CA ARG A 17 -15.65 34.06 -1.64
C ARG A 17 -14.27 34.02 -0.96
N GLY A 18 -14.08 33.27 0.13
CA GLY A 18 -12.78 33.18 0.81
C GLY A 18 -11.94 32.03 0.28
N GLY A 19 -10.76 32.32 -0.27
CA GLY A 19 -9.77 31.30 -0.62
C GLY A 19 -9.24 30.53 0.60
N ILE A 20 -8.58 29.39 0.35
CA ILE A 20 -7.93 28.59 1.39
C ILE A 20 -6.72 29.37 1.91
N CYS A 21 -6.73 29.75 3.18
CA CYS A 21 -5.63 30.48 3.79
C CYS A 21 -4.80 29.54 4.68
N PHE A 22 -3.48 29.68 4.65
CA PHE A 22 -2.55 29.02 5.58
C PHE A 22 -1.30 29.88 5.79
N GLU A 23 -0.55 29.59 6.85
CA GLU A 23 0.75 30.19 7.11
C GLU A 23 1.86 29.16 7.01
N THR A 24 3.03 29.61 6.60
CA THR A 24 4.25 28.81 6.57
C THR A 24 5.38 29.60 7.21
N ASP A 25 6.14 28.96 8.09
CA ASP A 25 7.41 29.49 8.58
C ASP A 25 8.54 28.94 7.70
N GLY A 26 9.18 29.80 6.90
CA GLY A 26 10.33 29.44 6.07
C GLY A 26 11.61 30.18 6.49
N PRO A 27 12.74 29.95 5.80
CA PRO A 27 14.00 30.66 6.06
C PRO A 27 13.88 32.18 5.90
N ASP A 28 12.97 32.64 5.03
CA ASP A 28 12.68 34.06 4.79
C ASP A 28 11.68 34.66 5.79
N GLY A 29 11.28 33.90 6.82
CA GLY A 29 10.31 34.28 7.82
C GLY A 29 8.91 33.69 7.58
N ARG A 30 7.95 34.21 8.34
CA ARG A 30 6.55 33.78 8.28
C ARG A 30 5.84 34.47 7.13
N ARG A 31 5.16 33.70 6.29
CA ARG A 31 4.33 34.20 5.19
C ARG A 31 2.92 33.63 5.26
N ARG A 32 1.95 34.40 4.79
CA ARG A 32 0.56 33.96 4.67
C ARG A 32 0.22 33.73 3.22
N VAL A 33 -0.22 32.52 2.92
CA VAL A 33 -0.63 32.10 1.58
C VAL A 33 -2.15 32.05 1.50
N THR A 34 -2.71 32.45 0.37
CA THR A 34 -4.13 32.31 0.04
C THR A 34 -4.27 31.67 -1.33
N ILE A 35 -4.94 30.52 -1.39
CA ILE A 35 -5.29 29.84 -2.65
C ILE A 35 -6.73 30.19 -3.02
N ARG A 36 -6.92 30.82 -4.17
CA ARG A 36 -8.24 31.24 -4.66
C ARG A 36 -8.95 30.08 -5.37
N GLU A 37 -9.93 29.48 -4.70
CA GLU A 37 -10.73 28.39 -5.27
C GLU A 37 -11.59 28.83 -6.47
N ASP A 38 -11.86 30.14 -6.61
CA ASP A 38 -12.63 30.71 -7.71
C ASP A 38 -11.79 31.10 -8.94
N ALA A 39 -10.46 31.12 -8.79
CA ALA A 39 -9.53 31.44 -9.87
C ALA A 39 -9.14 30.17 -10.64
N ASP A 40 -8.89 30.32 -11.94
CA ASP A 40 -8.31 29.23 -12.74
C ASP A 40 -6.94 28.84 -12.13
N PRO A 41 -6.64 27.55 -11.91
CA PRO A 41 -5.35 27.13 -11.35
C PRO A 41 -4.13 27.64 -12.14
N SER A 42 -4.28 27.87 -13.44
CA SER A 42 -3.23 28.43 -14.31
C SER A 42 -3.02 29.93 -14.13
N ASP A 43 -3.94 30.63 -13.46
CA ASP A 43 -3.84 32.06 -13.21
C ASP A 43 -2.70 32.37 -12.22
N VAL A 44 -2.05 33.50 -12.43
CA VAL A 44 -0.95 33.99 -11.57
C VAL A 44 -1.47 34.37 -10.19
N ASP A 45 -2.72 34.83 -10.11
CA ASP A 45 -3.39 35.21 -8.87
C ASP A 45 -4.03 34.02 -8.14
N HIS A 46 -3.89 32.79 -8.65
CA HIS A 46 -4.44 31.60 -8.00
C HIS A 46 -3.80 31.35 -6.63
N ILE A 47 -2.50 31.63 -6.50
CA ILE A 47 -1.76 31.56 -5.24
C ILE A 47 -1.25 32.97 -4.94
N MET A 48 -1.59 33.48 -3.76
CA MET A 48 -1.15 34.80 -3.33
C MET A 48 -0.43 34.69 -2.00
N SER A 49 0.79 35.25 -1.94
CA SER A 49 1.53 35.43 -0.69
C SER A 49 1.38 36.86 -0.18
N ARG A 50 1.20 37.03 1.13
CA ARG A 50 1.10 38.32 1.81
C ARG A 50 1.72 38.26 3.20
N GLU A 51 2.04 39.43 3.73
CA GLU A 51 2.41 39.58 5.14
C GLU A 51 1.30 39.05 6.06
N PRO A 52 1.65 38.37 7.16
CA PRO A 52 0.69 37.97 8.19
C PRO A 52 -0.12 39.17 8.71
N ASP A 53 -1.43 38.97 8.90
CA ASP A 53 -2.29 39.94 9.58
C ASP A 53 -2.54 39.51 11.04
N ALA A 54 -3.38 40.23 11.79
CA ALA A 54 -3.62 39.96 13.21
C ALA A 54 -4.36 38.64 13.52
N ARG A 55 -4.87 37.91 12.53
CA ARG A 55 -5.47 36.57 12.73
C ARG A 55 -4.39 35.56 13.10
N SER A 56 -4.69 34.67 14.04
CA SER A 56 -3.80 33.56 14.39
C SER A 56 -4.10 32.33 13.54
N PHE A 57 -3.04 31.60 13.21
CA PHE A 57 -3.07 30.33 12.48
C PHE A 57 -2.30 29.37 13.38
N ASP A 58 -3.02 28.65 14.23
CA ASP A 58 -2.41 27.84 15.28
C ASP A 58 -2.62 26.33 15.06
N ASP A 59 -3.49 25.95 14.12
CA ASP A 59 -3.82 24.56 13.85
C ASP A 59 -2.80 23.90 12.91
N GLU A 60 -2.04 22.93 13.43
CA GLU A 60 -1.11 22.11 12.65
C GLU A 60 -1.81 20.87 12.07
N LEU A 61 -1.17 20.23 11.08
CA LEU A 61 -1.60 18.90 10.65
C LEU A 61 -1.48 17.89 11.82
N PRO A 62 -2.37 16.88 11.87
CA PRO A 62 -2.36 15.93 12.98
C PRO A 62 -1.19 14.95 12.87
N LYS A 63 -0.57 14.63 14.00
CA LYS A 63 0.54 13.66 14.07
C LYS A 63 0.06 12.21 13.93
N GLY A 64 -1.01 11.81 14.63
CA GLY A 64 -1.70 10.52 14.49
C GLY A 64 -0.84 9.23 14.62
N PRO A 65 -1.44 8.08 14.98
CA PRO A 65 -0.78 6.79 14.80
C PRO A 65 -0.73 6.41 13.32
N ILE A 66 0.01 5.36 13.01
CA ILE A 66 0.05 4.71 11.69
C ILE A 66 -0.45 3.26 11.82
N PRO A 67 -0.63 2.51 10.72
CA PRO A 67 -1.04 1.11 10.79
C PRO A 67 -0.07 0.26 11.62
N GLY A 68 -0.61 -0.76 12.28
CA GLY A 68 0.17 -1.69 13.10
C GLY A 68 0.52 -1.20 14.51
N THR A 69 0.26 0.06 14.86
CA THR A 69 0.75 0.65 16.13
C THR A 69 -0.28 0.67 17.27
N GLY A 70 -1.23 -0.26 17.29
CA GLY A 70 -2.23 -0.40 18.35
C GLY A 70 -2.30 -1.80 18.91
N GLU A 71 -3.49 -2.20 19.34
CA GLU A 71 -3.72 -3.46 20.02
C GLU A 71 -4.31 -4.51 19.07
N LEU A 72 -4.12 -5.79 19.41
CA LEU A 72 -4.79 -6.89 18.74
C LEU A 72 -6.31 -6.75 18.89
N GLY A 73 -7.05 -7.14 17.86
CA GLY A 73 -8.50 -7.27 17.98
C GLY A 73 -8.86 -8.45 18.90
N ASP A 74 -10.04 -8.41 19.52
CA ASP A 74 -10.46 -9.40 20.52
C ASP A 74 -10.43 -10.84 19.99
N ASP A 75 -10.81 -11.02 18.72
CA ASP A 75 -10.85 -12.30 18.02
C ASP A 75 -9.62 -12.53 17.13
N CYS A 76 -8.65 -11.62 17.12
CA CYS A 76 -7.55 -11.62 16.16
C CYS A 76 -6.55 -12.74 16.44
N GLY A 77 -6.42 -13.67 15.51
CA GLY A 77 -5.50 -14.80 15.61
C GLY A 77 -6.12 -16.05 16.20
N GLU A 78 -7.39 -16.01 16.57
CA GLU A 78 -8.14 -17.23 16.90
C GLU A 78 -8.16 -18.21 15.73
N ASP A 79 -8.08 -19.50 16.02
CA ASP A 79 -8.13 -20.53 14.99
C ASP A 79 -9.45 -20.51 14.22
N VAL A 80 -9.34 -20.46 12.89
CA VAL A 80 -10.42 -20.60 11.93
C VAL A 80 -10.17 -21.88 11.14
N PRO A 81 -11.06 -22.88 11.24
CA PRO A 81 -10.90 -24.08 10.46
C PRO A 81 -11.07 -23.79 8.96
N MET A 82 -10.31 -24.51 8.18
CA MET A 82 -10.25 -24.53 6.73
C MET A 82 -10.27 -25.98 6.27
N PHE A 83 -10.70 -26.25 5.06
CA PHE A 83 -10.69 -27.60 4.49
C PHE A 83 -10.24 -27.63 3.05
N CYS A 84 -9.58 -28.70 2.63
CA CYS A 84 -9.21 -28.92 1.25
C CYS A 84 -10.44 -29.31 0.42
N ARG A 85 -10.68 -28.59 -0.68
CA ARG A 85 -11.81 -28.87 -1.58
C ARG A 85 -11.56 -30.00 -2.57
N ASP A 86 -10.32 -30.47 -2.67
CA ASP A 86 -9.92 -31.45 -3.67
C ASP A 86 -10.63 -32.78 -3.45
N GLU A 87 -11.00 -33.44 -4.55
CA GLU A 87 -11.58 -34.78 -4.51
C GLU A 87 -10.57 -35.72 -3.85
N GLY A 88 -11.04 -36.57 -2.93
CA GLY A 88 -10.16 -37.50 -2.21
C GLY A 88 -9.34 -36.94 -1.05
N CYS A 89 -9.25 -35.61 -0.86
CA CYS A 89 -8.46 -35.04 0.23
C CYS A 89 -9.30 -34.73 1.48
N GLY A 90 -10.24 -33.77 1.37
CA GLY A 90 -11.09 -33.33 2.50
C GLY A 90 -10.36 -32.81 3.76
N HIS A 91 -9.03 -32.72 3.73
CA HIS A 91 -8.21 -32.45 4.92
C HIS A 91 -8.58 -31.11 5.57
N THR A 92 -8.79 -31.13 6.89
CA THR A 92 -9.04 -29.94 7.69
C THR A 92 -7.76 -29.41 8.35
N THR A 93 -7.57 -28.11 8.32
CA THR A 93 -6.50 -27.40 9.05
C THR A 93 -7.04 -26.12 9.67
N THR A 94 -6.24 -25.40 10.46
CA THR A 94 -6.63 -24.09 11.02
C THR A 94 -5.70 -23.00 10.53
N VAL A 95 -6.26 -21.80 10.35
CA VAL A 95 -5.51 -20.57 10.14
C VAL A 95 -5.97 -19.54 11.15
N GLY A 96 -5.06 -18.70 11.65
CA GLY A 96 -5.46 -17.63 12.57
C GLY A 96 -6.33 -16.58 11.87
N SER A 97 -7.49 -16.26 12.45
CA SER A 97 -8.42 -15.23 11.99
C SER A 97 -7.71 -13.89 11.76
N THR A 98 -8.25 -13.01 10.92
CA THR A 98 -7.67 -11.68 10.69
C THR A 98 -8.73 -10.62 10.98
N CYS A 99 -8.50 -9.75 11.97
CA CYS A 99 -9.47 -8.70 12.32
C CYS A 99 -9.48 -7.52 11.33
N ARG A 100 -8.47 -7.44 10.45
CA ARG A 100 -8.29 -6.40 9.41
C ARG A 100 -8.41 -4.95 9.93
N ARG A 101 -8.13 -4.73 11.22
CA ARG A 101 -8.09 -3.38 11.81
C ARG A 101 -6.76 -2.72 11.42
N SER A 102 -6.79 -1.46 11.02
CA SER A 102 -5.59 -0.70 10.62
C SER A 102 -4.51 -0.68 11.71
N ARG A 103 -4.92 -0.50 12.97
CA ARG A 103 -4.01 -0.46 14.12
C ARG A 103 -3.56 -1.82 14.64
N CYS A 104 -4.14 -2.93 14.18
CA CYS A 104 -3.77 -4.24 14.71
C CYS A 104 -2.35 -4.61 14.26
N PRO A 105 -1.40 -4.86 15.18
CA PRO A 105 -0.01 -5.17 14.84
C PRO A 105 0.11 -6.45 13.99
N ARG A 106 -0.81 -7.40 14.14
CA ARG A 106 -0.81 -8.63 13.34
C ARG A 106 -1.49 -8.52 11.97
N CYS A 107 -2.45 -7.60 11.81
CA CYS A 107 -3.39 -7.61 10.68
C CYS A 107 -3.32 -6.36 9.79
N TRP A 108 -2.46 -5.39 10.09
CA TRP A 108 -2.38 -4.13 9.37
C TRP A 108 -1.99 -4.34 7.90
N GLN A 109 -1.17 -5.36 7.60
CA GLN A 109 -0.79 -5.74 6.23
C GLN A 109 -2.03 -6.15 5.43
N SER A 110 -2.90 -6.97 6.02
CA SER A 110 -4.15 -7.40 5.38
C SER A 110 -5.09 -6.22 5.18
N TRP A 111 -5.19 -5.34 6.17
CA TRP A 111 -5.93 -4.08 6.04
C TRP A 111 -5.41 -3.24 4.87
N ALA A 112 -4.09 -3.04 4.77
CA ALA A 112 -3.46 -2.26 3.70
C ALA A 112 -3.70 -2.90 2.32
N PHE A 113 -3.55 -4.21 2.21
CA PHE A 113 -3.85 -4.98 0.99
C PHE A 113 -5.29 -4.76 0.52
N HIS A 114 -6.27 -5.01 1.41
CA HIS A 114 -7.69 -4.89 1.07
C HIS A 114 -8.08 -3.44 0.74
N ARG A 115 -7.46 -2.46 1.41
CA ARG A 115 -7.69 -1.05 1.13
C ARG A 115 -7.07 -0.61 -0.18
N ALA A 116 -5.86 -1.08 -0.49
CA ALA A 116 -5.17 -0.80 -1.76
C ALA A 116 -5.95 -1.33 -2.95
N LYS A 117 -6.46 -2.57 -2.85
CA LYS A 117 -7.25 -3.25 -3.89
C LYS A 117 -8.33 -2.33 -4.50
N LYS A 118 -9.16 -1.71 -3.63
CA LYS A 118 -10.27 -0.85 -4.06
C LYS A 118 -9.77 0.34 -4.90
N TRP A 119 -8.69 0.98 -4.48
CA TRP A 119 -8.14 2.15 -5.17
C TRP A 119 -7.41 1.82 -6.45
N ILE A 120 -6.66 0.71 -6.48
CA ILE A 120 -6.03 0.20 -7.70
C ILE A 120 -7.11 -0.09 -8.75
N GLY A 121 -8.17 -0.81 -8.38
CA GLY A 121 -9.28 -1.10 -9.28
C GLY A 121 -9.99 0.17 -9.79
N LYS A 122 -10.16 1.19 -8.94
CA LYS A 122 -10.71 2.49 -9.37
C LYS A 122 -9.78 3.20 -10.37
N LEU A 123 -8.49 3.30 -10.07
CA LEU A 123 -7.49 3.98 -10.91
C LEU A 123 -7.32 3.28 -12.26
N GLU A 124 -7.18 1.96 -12.26
CA GLU A 124 -7.03 1.16 -13.48
C GLU A 124 -8.31 1.16 -14.32
N GLY A 125 -9.46 0.99 -13.67
CA GLY A 125 -10.75 1.08 -14.34
C GLY A 125 -10.93 2.46 -14.99
N LEU A 126 -10.60 3.54 -14.28
CA LEU A 126 -10.73 4.90 -14.79
C LEU A 126 -9.76 5.17 -15.96
N ARG A 127 -8.49 4.73 -15.84
CA ARG A 127 -7.50 4.81 -16.92
C ARG A 127 -8.01 4.17 -18.20
N SER A 128 -8.65 3.00 -18.11
CA SER A 128 -9.17 2.28 -19.29
C SER A 128 -10.31 3.00 -20.03
N LYS A 129 -11.02 3.92 -19.36
CA LYS A 129 -12.13 4.69 -19.94
C LYS A 129 -11.70 6.01 -20.54
N ARG A 130 -10.58 6.58 -20.08
CA ARG A 130 -10.08 7.85 -20.59
C ARG A 130 -9.47 7.64 -21.98
N PRO A 131 -9.79 8.50 -22.97
CA PRO A 131 -9.27 8.36 -24.32
C PRO A 131 -7.75 8.54 -24.32
N LYS A 132 -7.06 7.80 -25.17
CA LYS A 132 -5.62 7.99 -25.33
C LYS A 132 -5.34 9.35 -25.96
N THR A 133 -4.43 10.11 -25.36
CA THR A 133 -3.97 11.36 -25.95
C THR A 133 -2.89 11.11 -27.01
N ALA A 134 -2.54 12.13 -27.79
CA ALA A 134 -1.43 12.03 -28.76
C ALA A 134 -0.09 11.63 -28.11
N LYS A 135 0.05 11.85 -26.79
CA LYS A 135 1.21 11.47 -25.99
C LYS A 135 1.11 10.05 -25.41
N GLY A 136 0.04 9.32 -25.67
CA GLY A 136 -0.19 7.96 -25.18
C GLY A 136 -0.75 7.85 -23.76
N GLY A 137 -1.04 8.98 -23.10
CA GLY A 137 -1.66 9.02 -21.77
C GLY A 137 -3.14 8.64 -21.80
N PRO A 138 -3.84 8.61 -20.65
CA PRO A 138 -3.34 9.07 -19.35
C PRO A 138 -2.41 8.06 -18.67
N PHE A 139 -1.46 8.57 -17.90
CA PHE A 139 -0.47 7.80 -17.16
C PHE A 139 -0.72 7.90 -15.65
N PHE A 140 -0.24 6.90 -14.91
CA PHE A 140 -0.16 6.98 -13.46
C PHE A 140 1.06 7.79 -13.04
N HIS A 141 0.87 8.71 -12.10
CA HIS A 141 1.96 9.45 -11.47
C HIS A 141 1.89 9.33 -9.96
N HIS A 142 3.06 9.21 -9.34
CA HIS A 142 3.30 9.32 -7.91
C HIS A 142 3.86 10.71 -7.63
N VAL A 143 3.11 11.52 -6.90
CA VAL A 143 3.49 12.90 -6.57
C VAL A 143 3.52 13.03 -5.06
N THR A 144 4.58 13.64 -4.52
CA THR A 144 4.60 14.08 -3.12
C THR A 144 4.32 15.57 -3.06
N VAL A 145 3.54 15.96 -2.06
CA VAL A 145 3.36 17.35 -1.66
C VAL A 145 3.85 17.45 -0.23
N SER A 146 5.09 17.92 -0.08
CA SER A 146 5.83 17.91 1.17
C SER A 146 5.75 19.26 1.87
N MET A 147 5.46 19.21 3.16
CA MET A 147 5.41 20.36 4.06
C MET A 147 6.45 20.19 5.18
N ALA A 148 7.42 19.31 4.97
CA ALA A 148 8.31 18.76 5.99
C ALA A 148 9.27 19.76 6.65
N ASP A 149 9.43 20.96 6.08
CA ASP A 149 10.42 21.96 6.54
C ASP A 149 9.82 23.37 6.65
N ILE A 150 8.49 23.47 6.53
CA ILE A 150 7.77 24.71 6.60
C ILE A 150 6.75 24.58 7.72
N GLY A 151 6.83 25.43 8.76
CA GLY A 151 5.89 25.40 9.88
C GLY A 151 4.47 25.70 9.43
N LEU A 152 3.76 24.71 8.88
CA LEU A 152 2.49 24.86 8.19
C LEU A 152 1.35 24.91 9.20
N ARG A 153 0.56 25.98 9.14
CA ARG A 153 -0.55 26.23 10.06
C ARG A 153 -1.79 26.69 9.31
N PHE A 154 -2.95 26.31 9.80
CA PHE A 154 -4.24 26.64 9.22
C PHE A 154 -5.06 27.55 10.16
N ASP A 155 -5.95 28.34 9.57
CA ASP A 155 -7.02 29.07 10.27
C ASP A 155 -8.28 28.20 10.21
N SER A 156 -8.20 27.01 10.83
CA SER A 156 -9.23 25.97 10.75
C SER A 156 -8.97 24.83 11.73
N GLU A 157 -9.95 24.60 12.62
CA GLU A 157 -9.98 23.43 13.53
C GLU A 157 -9.89 22.09 12.78
N ASP A 158 -10.34 22.05 11.51
CA ASP A 158 -10.14 20.91 10.59
C ASP A 158 -8.90 21.12 9.72
N ALA A 159 -7.72 21.17 10.35
CA ALA A 159 -6.45 21.39 9.64
C ALA A 159 -6.16 20.32 8.58
N LEU A 160 -6.47 19.05 8.88
CA LEU A 160 -6.27 17.96 7.92
C LEU A 160 -7.17 18.11 6.69
N GLY A 161 -8.46 18.41 6.88
CA GLY A 161 -9.39 18.69 5.79
C GLY A 161 -8.89 19.83 4.90
N ARG A 162 -8.39 20.91 5.51
CA ARG A 162 -7.77 22.02 4.78
C ARG A 162 -6.47 21.63 4.07
N GLY A 163 -5.65 20.77 4.68
CA GLY A 163 -4.47 20.20 4.04
C GLY A 163 -4.80 19.47 2.74
N PHE A 164 -5.85 18.63 2.74
CA PHE A 164 -6.33 17.99 1.51
C PHE A 164 -6.79 18.99 0.45
N ASP A 165 -7.47 20.06 0.85
CA ASP A 165 -7.96 21.09 -0.08
C ASP A 165 -6.80 21.88 -0.70
N VAL A 166 -5.76 22.22 0.09
CA VAL A 166 -4.51 22.83 -0.39
C VAL A 166 -3.84 21.89 -1.40
N VAL A 167 -3.61 20.64 -1.03
CA VAL A 167 -2.94 19.65 -1.89
C VAL A 167 -3.69 19.47 -3.20
N LYS A 168 -5.02 19.33 -3.15
CA LYS A 168 -5.86 19.23 -4.35
C LYS A 168 -5.67 20.44 -5.26
N SER A 169 -5.66 21.65 -4.71
CA SER A 169 -5.51 22.88 -5.49
C SER A 169 -4.11 22.98 -6.13
N LEU A 170 -3.06 22.60 -5.39
CA LEU A 170 -1.69 22.54 -5.92
C LEU A 170 -1.54 21.49 -7.03
N LEU A 171 -2.18 20.33 -6.89
CA LEU A 171 -2.23 19.29 -7.92
C LEU A 171 -2.91 19.79 -9.20
N GLN A 172 -4.01 20.53 -9.08
CA GLN A 172 -4.69 21.13 -10.24
C GLN A 172 -3.78 22.12 -10.98
N LYS A 173 -2.98 22.91 -10.26
CA LYS A 173 -2.01 23.83 -10.84
C LYS A 173 -0.94 23.12 -11.68
N VAL A 174 -0.57 21.88 -11.32
CA VAL A 174 0.35 21.03 -12.11
C VAL A 174 -0.35 20.10 -13.11
N PHE A 175 -1.58 20.45 -13.51
CA PHE A 175 -2.41 19.73 -14.50
C PHE A 175 -2.87 18.33 -14.04
N VAL A 176 -3.15 18.19 -12.76
CA VAL A 176 -3.72 16.96 -12.18
C VAL A 176 -5.11 17.23 -11.63
N ASP A 177 -6.12 16.58 -12.22
CA ASP A 177 -7.53 16.80 -11.88
C ASP A 177 -8.17 15.65 -11.08
N THR A 178 -7.53 14.48 -11.04
CA THR A 178 -8.05 13.30 -10.36
C THR A 178 -6.96 12.38 -9.81
N GLY A 179 -7.30 11.69 -8.71
CA GLY A 179 -6.39 10.75 -8.08
C GLY A 179 -6.81 10.42 -6.65
N LEU A 180 -5.92 9.71 -5.97
CA LEU A 180 -5.97 9.41 -4.55
C LEU A 180 -4.89 10.23 -3.83
N ILE A 181 -5.25 10.93 -2.77
CA ILE A 181 -4.31 11.61 -1.87
C ILE A 181 -4.28 10.85 -0.56
N VAL A 182 -3.09 10.53 -0.04
CA VAL A 182 -2.83 9.84 1.23
C VAL A 182 -1.93 10.74 2.07
N TYR A 183 -2.33 10.99 3.32
CA TYR A 183 -1.57 11.79 4.26
C TYR A 183 -0.59 10.93 5.07
N HIS A 184 0.62 11.45 5.25
CA HIS A 184 1.72 10.82 5.96
C HIS A 184 2.30 11.80 6.98
N PRO A 185 2.07 11.60 8.29
CA PRO A 185 2.51 12.52 9.32
C PRO A 185 4.02 12.41 9.64
N TRP A 186 4.59 11.23 9.44
CA TRP A 186 5.93 10.90 9.89
C TRP A 186 6.87 10.62 8.72
N ARG A 187 8.15 10.89 8.92
CA ARG A 187 9.25 10.34 8.11
C ARG A 187 10.21 9.62 9.03
N ILE A 188 10.93 8.63 8.49
CA ILE A 188 12.09 8.07 9.18
C ILE A 188 13.16 9.18 9.26
N ALA A 189 13.72 9.38 10.45
CA ALA A 189 14.78 10.34 10.70
C ALA A 189 15.96 10.07 9.76
N LYS A 190 16.62 11.14 9.30
CA LYS A 190 17.61 11.04 8.22
C LYS A 190 18.74 10.07 8.57
N GLU A 191 19.21 10.11 9.80
CA GLU A 191 20.25 9.26 10.37
C GLU A 191 19.91 7.77 10.39
N HIS A 192 18.62 7.42 10.35
CA HIS A 192 18.16 6.03 10.39
C HIS A 192 17.63 5.56 9.04
N ARG A 193 17.21 6.48 8.18
CA ARG A 193 16.52 6.18 6.92
C ARG A 193 17.47 5.54 5.90
N GLY A 194 17.08 4.37 5.40
CA GLY A 194 17.72 3.69 4.28
C GLY A 194 17.37 4.25 2.91
N ASP A 195 17.86 3.57 1.87
CA ASP A 195 17.48 3.84 0.49
C ASP A 195 16.01 3.44 0.25
N VAL A 196 15.17 4.46 0.06
CA VAL A 196 13.76 4.27 -0.27
C VAL A 196 13.57 4.60 -1.74
N MET A 197 12.98 3.69 -2.51
CA MET A 197 12.77 3.87 -3.95
C MET A 197 12.09 5.21 -4.26
N GLY A 198 12.78 6.05 -5.04
CA GLY A 198 12.25 7.32 -5.51
C GLY A 198 12.21 8.46 -4.47
N HIS A 199 12.88 8.29 -3.34
CA HIS A 199 13.03 9.32 -2.30
C HIS A 199 14.49 9.68 -2.06
N SER A 200 14.73 10.81 -1.38
CA SER A 200 16.06 11.13 -0.87
C SER A 200 16.50 10.06 0.14
N SER A 201 17.63 9.42 -0.11
CA SER A 201 18.30 8.52 0.83
C SER A 201 18.59 9.21 2.17
N GLY A 202 18.63 8.45 3.25
CA GLY A 202 19.23 8.89 4.51
C GLY A 202 20.64 8.33 4.70
N ASP A 203 21.14 8.44 5.92
CA ASP A 203 22.47 7.96 6.32
C ASP A 203 22.40 6.56 6.98
N GLY A 204 21.20 5.97 7.08
CA GLY A 204 20.96 4.69 7.74
C GLY A 204 20.49 3.59 6.78
N GLU A 205 19.77 2.59 7.31
CA GLU A 205 19.30 1.42 6.56
C GLU A 205 17.81 1.10 6.78
N LEU A 206 17.12 1.82 7.70
CA LEU A 206 15.74 1.52 8.04
C LEU A 206 14.77 1.90 6.91
N THR A 207 13.89 0.97 6.62
CA THR A 207 12.69 1.14 5.80
C THR A 207 11.45 1.19 6.69
N TRP A 208 10.29 1.54 6.11
CA TRP A 208 9.03 1.48 6.86
C TRP A 208 8.65 0.07 7.30
N LYS A 209 9.07 -0.95 6.54
CA LYS A 209 8.89 -2.34 6.93
C LYS A 209 9.60 -2.60 8.27
N ASP A 210 10.86 -2.18 8.38
CA ASP A 210 11.66 -2.37 9.60
C ASP A 210 11.06 -1.60 10.79
N VAL A 211 10.56 -0.38 10.57
CA VAL A 211 9.86 0.40 11.62
C VAL A 211 8.61 -0.32 12.14
N LEU A 212 7.86 -0.99 11.27
CA LEU A 212 6.67 -1.73 11.65
C LEU A 212 7.03 -3.05 12.36
N GLU A 213 8.09 -3.73 11.93
CA GLU A 213 8.63 -4.90 12.65
C GLU A 213 9.12 -4.51 14.06
N LEU A 214 9.72 -3.32 14.22
CA LEU A 214 10.07 -2.78 15.54
C LEU A 214 8.82 -2.55 16.41
N ALA A 215 7.71 -2.10 15.82
CA ALA A 215 6.44 -1.91 16.53
C ALA A 215 5.78 -3.24 16.94
N GLU A 216 6.08 -4.33 16.23
CA GLU A 216 5.65 -5.68 16.57
C GLU A 216 6.56 -6.36 17.60
N SER A 217 7.80 -5.86 17.78
CA SER A 217 8.78 -6.44 18.71
C SER A 217 8.44 -6.23 20.19
N GLU A 218 8.67 -7.26 21.01
CA GLU A 218 8.44 -7.18 22.46
C GLU A 218 9.31 -6.09 23.10
N GLY A 219 8.69 -5.20 23.87
CA GLY A 219 9.39 -4.23 24.71
C GLY A 219 9.58 -2.83 24.13
N ARG A 220 9.05 -2.53 22.93
CA ARG A 220 9.03 -1.17 22.37
C ARG A 220 7.61 -0.64 22.27
N SER A 221 7.35 0.53 22.84
CA SER A 221 6.09 1.24 22.60
C SER A 221 6.18 2.08 21.33
N TRP A 222 5.03 2.41 20.73
CA TRP A 222 4.98 3.30 19.58
C TRP A 222 5.61 4.67 19.88
N GLU A 223 5.41 5.19 21.08
CA GLU A 223 6.01 6.46 21.52
C GLU A 223 7.53 6.40 21.52
N GLY A 224 8.12 5.28 21.97
CA GLY A 224 9.56 5.09 21.94
C GLY A 224 10.11 5.01 20.51
N ILE A 225 9.38 4.36 19.59
CA ILE A 225 9.73 4.31 18.17
C ILE A 225 9.67 5.71 17.54
N VAL A 226 8.63 6.48 17.85
CA VAL A 226 8.50 7.85 17.37
C VAL A 226 9.64 8.72 17.87
N GLU A 227 9.99 8.64 19.15
CA GLU A 227 11.06 9.44 19.76
C GLU A 227 12.45 9.08 19.20
N GLU A 228 12.70 7.80 18.93
CA GLU A 228 14.01 7.32 18.49
C GLU A 228 14.21 7.41 16.97
N TYR A 229 13.23 7.01 16.17
CA TYR A 229 13.43 6.75 14.74
C TYR A 229 12.67 7.69 13.80
N LEU A 230 11.68 8.44 14.30
CA LEU A 230 10.78 9.20 13.45
C LEU A 230 10.87 10.71 13.71
N VAL A 231 10.66 11.47 12.65
CA VAL A 231 10.48 12.92 12.72
C VAL A 231 9.10 13.28 12.23
N TYR A 232 8.46 14.23 12.93
CA TYR A 232 7.21 14.80 12.45
C TYR A 232 7.51 15.67 11.23
N ALA A 233 7.09 15.19 10.06
CA ALA A 233 7.44 15.76 8.77
C ALA A 233 6.28 15.52 7.80
N PRO A 234 5.15 16.24 8.01
CA PRO A 234 3.91 15.96 7.32
C PRO A 234 4.07 16.14 5.82
N HIS A 235 3.55 15.17 5.07
CA HIS A 235 3.53 15.21 3.61
C HIS A 235 2.33 14.41 3.09
N PHE A 236 2.01 14.63 1.83
CA PHE A 236 0.95 13.92 1.15
C PHE A 236 1.52 13.19 -0.06
N HIS A 237 1.18 11.91 -0.19
CA HIS A 237 1.38 11.17 -1.41
C HIS A 237 0.11 11.20 -2.25
N ALA A 238 0.23 11.56 -3.52
CA ALA A 238 -0.83 11.55 -4.49
C ALA A 238 -0.53 10.52 -5.58
N ILE A 239 -1.45 9.58 -5.77
CA ILE A 239 -1.43 8.58 -6.85
C ILE A 239 -2.48 9.02 -7.86
N VAL A 240 -2.03 9.59 -8.97
CA VAL A 240 -2.86 10.43 -9.83
C VAL A 240 -2.87 9.92 -11.26
N LEU A 241 -3.94 10.25 -11.99
CA LEU A 241 -4.11 9.87 -13.39
C LEU A 241 -4.13 11.13 -14.26
N SER A 242 -3.03 11.39 -14.97
CA SER A 242 -2.90 12.56 -15.85
C SER A 242 -2.01 12.27 -17.05
N ASP A 243 -2.13 13.06 -18.11
CA ASP A 243 -1.20 13.02 -19.23
C ASP A 243 0.20 13.53 -18.84
N THR A 244 0.28 14.45 -17.89
CA THR A 244 1.54 15.08 -17.48
C THR A 244 1.45 15.65 -16.07
N VAL A 245 2.61 15.85 -15.44
CA VAL A 245 2.76 16.68 -14.24
C VAL A 245 3.86 17.70 -14.56
N SER A 246 3.56 18.99 -14.46
CA SER A 246 4.47 20.05 -14.92
C SER A 246 5.55 20.37 -13.90
N GLY A 247 6.81 20.02 -14.19
CA GLY A 247 7.95 20.35 -13.32
C GLY A 247 8.32 21.84 -13.28
N VAL A 248 7.99 22.62 -14.31
CA VAL A 248 8.24 24.09 -14.28
C VAL A 248 7.30 24.77 -13.27
N VAL A 249 6.08 24.26 -13.13
CA VAL A 249 5.08 24.84 -12.22
C VAL A 249 5.39 24.49 -10.76
N THR A 250 6.02 23.35 -10.50
CA THR A 250 6.37 22.94 -9.13
C THR A 250 7.39 23.89 -8.49
N GLU A 251 8.35 24.41 -9.24
CA GLU A 251 9.32 25.41 -8.75
C GLU A 251 8.64 26.72 -8.35
N SER A 252 7.64 27.18 -9.12
CA SER A 252 6.85 28.38 -8.78
C SER A 252 6.05 28.17 -7.49
N ILE A 253 5.44 26.99 -7.32
CA ILE A 253 4.69 26.65 -6.11
C ILE A 253 5.61 26.70 -4.88
N GLU A 254 6.80 26.11 -4.96
CA GLU A 254 7.76 26.13 -3.85
C GLU A 254 8.22 27.56 -3.54
N ALA A 255 8.54 28.36 -4.56
CA ALA A 255 8.93 29.75 -4.35
C ALA A 255 7.82 30.57 -3.64
N GLU A 256 6.57 30.41 -4.08
CA GLU A 256 5.43 31.18 -3.57
C GLU A 256 4.98 30.71 -2.17
N THR A 257 5.00 29.40 -1.93
CA THR A 257 4.36 28.79 -0.75
C THR A 257 5.33 28.12 0.22
N GLY A 258 6.54 27.79 -0.21
CA GLY A 258 7.46 26.90 0.51
C GLY A 258 7.06 25.42 0.47
N ILE A 259 5.91 25.07 -0.10
CA ILE A 259 5.47 23.67 -0.26
C ILE A 259 6.18 23.06 -1.46
N VAL A 260 6.83 21.93 -1.24
CA VAL A 260 7.54 21.21 -2.30
C VAL A 260 6.58 20.22 -2.97
N VAL A 261 6.34 20.38 -4.27
CA VAL A 261 5.61 19.40 -5.08
C VAL A 261 6.63 18.64 -5.93
N HIS A 262 6.77 17.35 -5.70
CA HIS A 262 7.78 16.53 -6.37
C HIS A 262 7.16 15.28 -6.99
N ARG A 263 7.35 15.08 -8.29
CA ARG A 263 6.96 13.84 -8.97
C ARG A 263 8.06 12.79 -8.76
N ILE A 264 7.71 11.68 -8.13
CA ILE A 264 8.62 10.57 -7.87
C ILE A 264 8.79 9.73 -9.14
N THR A 265 10.03 9.45 -9.52
CA THR A 265 10.39 8.52 -10.59
C THR A 265 11.49 7.55 -10.13
N PRO A 266 11.45 6.28 -10.55
CA PRO A 266 12.53 5.33 -10.27
C PRO A 266 13.76 5.65 -11.12
N GLY A 267 14.88 5.95 -10.47
CA GLY A 267 16.14 6.33 -11.13
C GLY A 267 15.94 7.49 -12.11
N ASP A 268 16.54 7.39 -13.30
CA ASP A 268 16.43 8.39 -14.37
C ASP A 268 15.19 8.19 -15.28
N SER A 269 14.19 7.42 -14.82
CA SER A 269 12.98 7.17 -15.60
C SER A 269 12.15 8.45 -15.78
N ASN A 270 11.63 8.66 -16.98
CA ASN A 270 10.60 9.69 -17.23
C ASN A 270 9.19 9.25 -16.86
N VAL A 271 9.01 7.97 -16.51
CA VAL A 271 7.75 7.36 -16.10
C VAL A 271 7.77 7.17 -14.60
N SER A 272 6.72 7.66 -13.94
CA SER A 272 6.58 7.59 -12.49
C SER A 272 6.07 6.22 -12.03
N ILE A 273 4.93 5.77 -12.55
CA ILE A 273 4.35 4.46 -12.23
C ILE A 273 4.10 3.69 -13.54
N TYR A 274 4.76 2.55 -13.72
CA TYR A 274 4.65 1.73 -14.92
C TYR A 274 3.71 0.53 -14.72
N GLY A 275 2.51 0.60 -15.28
CA GLY A 275 1.55 -0.51 -15.24
C GLY A 275 0.90 -0.71 -13.86
N ILE A 276 0.23 -1.85 -13.71
CA ILE A 276 -0.61 -2.13 -12.53
C ILE A 276 0.21 -2.67 -11.34
N GLU A 277 1.32 -3.36 -11.58
CA GLU A 277 2.21 -3.87 -10.53
C GLU A 277 2.87 -2.73 -9.75
N GLU A 278 3.48 -1.75 -10.44
CA GLU A 278 4.02 -0.56 -9.79
C GLU A 278 2.92 0.28 -9.12
N LEU A 279 1.72 0.35 -9.72
CA LEU A 279 0.58 1.00 -9.08
C LEU A 279 0.19 0.30 -7.78
N ALA A 280 0.16 -1.04 -7.77
CA ALA A 280 -0.13 -1.84 -6.59
C ALA A 280 0.93 -1.64 -5.50
N LYS A 281 2.21 -1.68 -5.90
CA LYS A 281 3.37 -1.45 -5.04
C LYS A 281 3.31 -0.08 -4.35
N VAL A 282 3.15 1.00 -5.12
CA VAL A 282 3.07 2.36 -4.59
C VAL A 282 1.85 2.54 -3.70
N THR A 283 0.69 2.01 -4.10
CA THR A 283 -0.55 2.14 -3.31
C THR A 283 -0.46 1.41 -1.97
N ALA A 284 0.02 0.16 -1.97
CA ALA A 284 0.20 -0.62 -0.75
C ALA A 284 1.27 0.00 0.15
N TYR A 285 2.39 0.46 -0.42
CA TYR A 285 3.44 1.15 0.32
C TYR A 285 2.88 2.41 0.99
N CYS A 286 2.21 3.31 0.26
CA CYS A 286 1.62 4.51 0.84
C CYS A 286 0.61 4.16 1.95
N LEU A 287 -0.15 3.07 1.85
CA LEU A 287 -1.10 2.69 2.89
C LEU A 287 -0.45 2.09 4.13
N SER A 288 0.71 1.44 4.02
CA SER A 288 1.40 0.77 5.14
C SER A 288 1.76 1.71 6.31
N HIS A 289 1.96 3.00 6.04
CA HIS A 289 2.37 4.01 7.03
C HIS A 289 1.53 5.29 6.92
N ALA A 290 0.32 5.20 6.39
CA ALA A 290 -0.59 6.35 6.27
C ALA A 290 -1.03 6.85 7.66
N GLY A 291 -1.22 8.16 7.80
CA GLY A 291 -1.75 8.73 9.05
C GLY A 291 -3.15 8.20 9.36
N LEU A 292 -3.39 7.80 10.59
CA LEU A 292 -4.70 7.38 11.09
C LEU A 292 -5.31 8.46 11.99
N MET A 293 -6.61 8.69 11.82
CA MET A 293 -7.40 9.63 12.61
C MET A 293 -8.45 8.88 13.42
N GLU A 294 -8.59 9.26 14.68
CA GLU A 294 -9.64 8.73 15.53
C GLU A 294 -11.02 9.19 15.04
N SER A 295 -12.00 8.31 15.16
CA SER A 295 -13.41 8.56 14.84
C SER A 295 -14.29 7.74 15.78
N GLU A 296 -15.59 8.03 15.81
CA GLU A 296 -16.56 7.32 16.65
C GLU A 296 -16.57 5.79 16.39
N SER A 297 -16.23 5.37 15.17
CA SER A 297 -16.19 3.97 14.75
C SER A 297 -14.79 3.34 14.80
N GLY A 298 -13.84 3.98 15.50
CA GLY A 298 -12.43 3.57 15.55
C GLY A 298 -11.54 4.43 14.65
N TYR A 299 -10.49 3.84 14.06
CA TYR A 299 -9.49 4.61 13.31
C TYR A 299 -9.77 4.64 11.81
N ARG A 300 -9.62 5.81 11.20
CA ARG A 300 -9.75 6.03 9.76
C ARG A 300 -8.43 6.44 9.17
N VAL A 301 -8.08 5.89 8.01
CA VAL A 301 -6.93 6.39 7.25
C VAL A 301 -7.21 7.78 6.70
N ALA A 302 -6.27 8.69 6.90
CA ALA A 302 -6.28 10.02 6.33
C ALA A 302 -5.94 9.93 4.83
N MET A 303 -6.96 9.66 4.02
CA MET A 303 -6.85 9.68 2.56
C MET A 303 -8.15 10.11 1.91
N ARG A 304 -8.06 10.65 0.69
CA ARG A 304 -9.21 11.17 -0.05
C ARG A 304 -9.01 10.95 -1.55
N GLY A 305 -9.98 10.31 -2.19
CA GLY A 305 -10.11 10.36 -3.65
C GLY A 305 -10.65 11.72 -4.07
N PHE A 306 -10.15 12.28 -5.17
CA PHE A 306 -10.61 13.56 -5.72
C PHE A 306 -10.84 13.50 -7.23
N GLY A 307 -11.57 14.50 -7.74
CA GLY A 307 -11.97 14.53 -9.15
C GLY A 307 -12.89 13.37 -9.49
N GLU A 308 -12.73 12.85 -10.71
CA GLU A 308 -13.53 11.73 -11.23
C GLU A 308 -13.38 10.45 -10.40
N LEU A 309 -12.17 10.16 -9.89
CA LEU A 309 -11.87 8.98 -9.08
C LEU A 309 -12.73 8.88 -7.81
N HIS A 310 -13.10 10.02 -7.20
CA HIS A 310 -13.88 10.06 -5.96
C HIS A 310 -15.18 9.25 -6.10
N ASN A 311 -15.94 9.55 -7.16
CA ASN A 311 -17.24 8.94 -7.46
C ASN A 311 -17.13 7.70 -8.38
N TYR A 312 -15.92 7.33 -8.78
CA TYR A 312 -15.71 6.21 -9.68
C TYR A 312 -15.84 4.88 -8.94
N GLY A 313 -16.70 3.98 -9.44
CA GLY A 313 -16.79 2.59 -8.98
C GLY A 313 -15.79 1.72 -9.74
N ALA A 314 -14.99 0.93 -9.01
CA ALA A 314 -14.05 -0.01 -9.61
C ALA A 314 -14.82 -1.10 -10.38
N PRO A 315 -14.56 -1.31 -11.69
CA PRO A 315 -15.10 -2.48 -12.37
C PRO A 315 -14.41 -3.75 -11.86
N MET A 316 -15.16 -4.84 -11.71
CA MET A 316 -14.67 -6.12 -11.15
C MET A 316 -13.37 -6.62 -11.79
N TRP A 317 -13.24 -6.54 -13.11
CA TRP A 317 -12.04 -7.00 -13.81
C TRP A 317 -10.78 -6.20 -13.42
N ALA A 318 -10.91 -4.90 -13.15
CA ALA A 318 -9.78 -4.05 -12.77
C ALA A 318 -9.39 -4.31 -11.32
N GLU A 319 -10.39 -4.54 -10.46
CA GLU A 319 -10.16 -4.94 -9.08
C GLU A 319 -9.45 -6.31 -9.02
N GLN A 320 -9.88 -7.28 -9.82
CA GLN A 320 -9.26 -8.60 -9.89
C GLN A 320 -7.79 -8.51 -10.34
N LYS A 321 -7.50 -7.76 -11.41
CA LYS A 321 -6.11 -7.51 -11.82
C LYS A 321 -5.29 -6.84 -10.72
N GLY A 322 -5.90 -5.90 -9.98
CA GLY A 322 -5.27 -5.27 -8.83
C GLY A 322 -4.96 -6.24 -7.70
N VAL A 323 -5.83 -7.23 -7.45
CA VAL A 323 -5.58 -8.30 -6.47
C VAL A 323 -4.42 -9.18 -6.90
N GLU A 324 -4.37 -9.59 -8.17
CA GLU A 324 -3.29 -10.40 -8.72
C GLU A 324 -1.96 -9.66 -8.56
N ALA A 325 -1.89 -8.42 -9.04
CA ALA A 325 -0.70 -7.58 -8.90
C ALA A 325 -0.28 -7.35 -7.44
N LEU A 326 -1.25 -7.14 -6.52
CA LEU A 326 -0.95 -7.00 -5.10
C LEU A 326 -0.32 -8.28 -4.53
N ARG A 327 -0.84 -9.47 -4.86
CA ARG A 327 -0.26 -10.73 -4.36
C ARG A 327 1.20 -10.86 -4.76
N ASP A 328 1.51 -10.55 -6.02
CA ASP A 328 2.86 -10.65 -6.56
C ASP A 328 3.87 -9.73 -5.84
N ILE A 329 3.42 -8.56 -5.35
CA ILE A 329 4.29 -7.58 -4.68
C ILE A 329 4.20 -7.58 -3.15
N SER A 330 3.26 -8.33 -2.55
CA SER A 330 2.91 -8.17 -1.13
C SER A 330 4.05 -8.53 -0.20
N TYR A 331 4.78 -9.61 -0.48
CA TYR A 331 5.94 -9.96 0.35
C TYR A 331 7.00 -8.87 0.33
N GLN A 332 7.28 -8.30 -0.86
CA GLN A 332 8.27 -7.24 -1.01
C GLN A 332 7.87 -5.95 -0.26
N VAL A 333 6.58 -5.59 -0.28
CA VAL A 333 6.11 -4.28 0.21
C VAL A 333 5.58 -4.33 1.63
N LEU A 334 4.84 -5.38 1.98
CA LEU A 334 4.15 -5.54 3.26
C LEU A 334 4.80 -6.61 4.15
N GLY A 335 5.81 -7.32 3.65
CA GLY A 335 6.53 -8.35 4.43
C GLY A 335 5.77 -9.66 4.61
N VAL A 336 4.58 -9.80 4.02
CA VAL A 336 3.74 -11.00 4.14
C VAL A 336 3.26 -11.46 2.77
N ASP A 337 3.12 -12.77 2.62
CA ASP A 337 2.53 -13.36 1.42
C ASP A 337 1.02 -13.52 1.59
N PHE A 338 0.24 -13.01 0.63
CA PHE A 338 -1.22 -13.18 0.55
C PHE A 338 -1.63 -14.25 -0.48
N GLN A 339 -0.77 -15.23 -0.69
CA GLN A 339 -1.10 -16.46 -1.39
C GLN A 339 -2.36 -17.09 -0.78
N ARG A 340 -3.12 -17.79 -1.65
CA ARG A 340 -4.28 -18.53 -1.19
C ARG A 340 -3.75 -19.69 -0.34
N PRO A 341 -4.30 -19.93 0.86
CA PRO A 341 -3.87 -21.06 1.66
C PRO A 341 -4.06 -22.34 0.85
N THR A 342 -3.00 -23.14 0.72
CA THR A 342 -3.01 -24.44 0.02
C THR A 342 -2.92 -25.58 1.01
N CYS A 343 -3.40 -26.74 0.61
CA CYS A 343 -3.37 -27.93 1.42
C CYS A 343 -2.00 -28.59 1.33
N ASP A 344 -1.33 -28.67 2.48
CA ASP A 344 -0.05 -29.35 2.64
C ASP A 344 -0.21 -30.82 3.08
N ALA A 345 -1.44 -31.35 3.10
CA ALA A 345 -1.66 -32.76 3.38
C ALA A 345 -1.25 -33.59 2.16
N PRO A 346 -0.60 -34.76 2.37
CA PRO A 346 -0.29 -35.68 1.29
C PRO A 346 -1.58 -35.99 0.52
N ALA A 347 -1.50 -35.94 -0.81
CA ALA A 347 -2.52 -36.42 -1.70
C ALA A 347 -2.88 -37.85 -1.29
N PRO A 348 -4.16 -38.22 -1.36
CA PRO A 348 -4.53 -39.61 -1.15
C PRO A 348 -3.69 -40.45 -2.10
N GLU A 349 -2.85 -41.33 -1.54
CA GLU A 349 -2.13 -42.31 -2.36
C GLU A 349 -3.21 -43.09 -3.11
N ASP A 350 -3.26 -42.93 -4.43
CA ASP A 350 -4.21 -43.62 -5.29
C ASP A 350 -4.24 -45.09 -4.87
N ARG A 351 -5.33 -45.49 -4.19
CA ARG A 351 -5.59 -46.88 -3.85
C ARG A 351 -6.00 -47.58 -5.14
N GLU A 352 -5.05 -47.84 -6.03
CA GLU A 352 -5.03 -49.02 -6.90
C GLU A 352 -3.75 -49.11 -7.73
N GLY A 353 -3.03 -50.23 -7.51
CA GLY A 353 -1.74 -50.63 -8.08
C GLY A 353 -1.30 -50.03 -9.42
N SER A 354 -0.13 -49.42 -9.42
CA SER A 354 0.74 -49.34 -10.59
C SER A 354 2.22 -49.29 -10.16
N GLU A 355 3.03 -50.09 -10.85
CA GLU A 355 4.45 -50.35 -10.60
C GLU A 355 5.33 -49.08 -10.72
N PRO A 356 6.51 -49.06 -10.06
CA PRO A 356 7.30 -47.84 -9.90
C PRO A 356 8.08 -47.49 -11.18
N GLY A 357 7.80 -46.33 -11.75
CA GLY A 357 8.39 -45.88 -13.01
C GLY A 357 8.71 -44.38 -13.06
N GLY A 358 9.58 -43.91 -12.17
CA GLY A 358 10.58 -42.89 -12.51
C GLY A 358 10.24 -41.39 -12.45
N CYS A 359 11.32 -40.65 -12.15
CA CYS A 359 11.54 -39.20 -12.26
C CYS A 359 10.92 -38.36 -11.11
N GLY A 360 11.60 -37.41 -10.49
CA GLY A 360 12.89 -36.79 -10.82
C GLY A 360 12.73 -35.28 -10.92
N CYS A 361 12.61 -34.57 -9.79
CA CYS A 361 12.98 -33.15 -9.69
C CYS A 361 13.10 -32.70 -8.24
N ASP A 362 14.24 -32.06 -7.95
CA ASP A 362 14.57 -31.38 -6.70
C ASP A 362 13.74 -30.09 -6.53
N HIS A 363 12.97 -29.99 -5.44
CA HIS A 363 12.48 -28.71 -4.93
C HIS A 363 12.97 -28.49 -3.49
N HIS A 364 14.03 -27.69 -3.39
CA HIS A 364 14.44 -27.04 -2.15
C HIS A 364 13.37 -26.01 -1.71
N HIS A 365 12.74 -26.24 -0.55
CA HIS A 365 12.09 -25.16 0.21
C HIS A 365 13.16 -24.27 0.87
N PRO A 366 13.06 -22.93 0.81
CA PRO A 366 13.90 -22.07 1.63
C PRO A 366 13.42 -22.07 3.09
N ASP A 367 14.39 -22.22 3.99
CA ASP A 367 14.27 -21.98 5.43
C ASP A 367 13.77 -20.53 5.66
N PRO A 368 12.73 -20.29 6.50
CA PRO A 368 12.22 -18.95 6.80
C PRO A 368 13.21 -18.04 7.55
N ARG A 369 14.46 -18.47 7.76
CA ARG A 369 15.56 -17.64 8.30
C ARG A 369 16.73 -17.43 7.33
N SER A 370 16.58 -17.75 6.05
CA SER A 370 17.65 -17.53 5.07
C SER A 370 17.63 -16.08 4.55
N THR A 371 18.68 -15.34 4.88
CA THR A 371 18.98 -13.99 4.38
C THR A 371 18.92 -13.95 2.85
N GLY A 372 18.01 -13.13 2.31
CA GLY A 372 17.93 -12.87 0.88
C GLY A 372 19.25 -12.32 0.30
N PRO A 373 19.45 -12.39 -1.02
CA PRO A 373 20.69 -11.95 -1.66
C PRO A 373 20.95 -10.47 -1.35
N THR A 374 22.12 -10.20 -0.79
CA THR A 374 22.66 -8.85 -0.60
C THR A 374 22.69 -8.13 -1.95
N PRO A 375 22.08 -6.94 -2.09
CA PRO A 375 22.23 -6.16 -3.32
C PRO A 375 23.71 -5.83 -3.53
N ALA A 376 24.19 -6.07 -4.76
CA ALA A 376 25.56 -5.76 -5.15
C ALA A 376 25.85 -4.27 -4.92
N PRO A 377 27.05 -3.90 -4.41
CA PRO A 377 27.41 -2.52 -4.19
C PRO A 377 27.47 -1.78 -5.54
N LEU A 378 26.52 -0.88 -5.78
CA LEU A 378 26.57 0.04 -6.90
C LEU A 378 27.64 1.10 -6.61
N SER A 379 28.72 1.03 -7.37
CA SER A 379 29.85 1.94 -7.29
C SER A 379 29.42 3.36 -7.68
N SER A 380 29.47 4.28 -6.73
CA SER A 380 29.20 5.70 -6.91
C SER A 380 30.38 6.38 -7.62
N SER A 381 30.12 6.88 -8.83
CA SER A 381 31.01 7.78 -9.55
C SER A 381 30.52 9.21 -9.35
N SER A 382 31.14 9.93 -8.43
CA SER A 382 30.88 11.36 -8.21
C SER A 382 31.52 12.18 -9.33
N SER A 383 30.73 13.01 -10.04
CA SER A 383 31.29 14.19 -10.69
C SER A 383 30.25 15.30 -10.89
N SER A 384 30.49 16.40 -10.18
CA SER A 384 29.95 17.73 -10.42
C SER A 384 30.72 18.37 -11.58
N GLY A 385 30.05 19.15 -12.43
CA GLY A 385 30.72 20.18 -13.23
C GLY A 385 30.19 20.39 -14.64
N ALA A 386 29.69 21.60 -14.88
CA ALA A 386 29.31 22.15 -16.17
C ALA A 386 30.48 22.18 -17.19
N GLY A 387 30.17 22.05 -18.48
CA GLY A 387 31.10 22.39 -19.56
C GLY A 387 30.70 21.84 -20.93
N SER A 388 30.31 22.74 -21.82
CA SER A 388 30.11 22.48 -23.26
C SER A 388 31.39 21.99 -23.95
N GLY A 389 31.27 21.01 -24.85
CA GLY A 389 32.33 20.66 -25.80
C GLY A 389 32.02 19.43 -26.65
N SER A 390 31.85 19.63 -27.96
CA SER A 390 31.72 18.55 -28.94
C SER A 390 33.06 17.88 -29.21
N VAL A 391 33.13 16.54 -29.26
CA VAL A 391 34.00 15.82 -30.21
C VAL A 391 33.53 14.37 -30.43
N SER A 392 33.55 13.93 -31.67
CA SER A 392 33.29 12.57 -32.13
C SER A 392 34.47 11.62 -31.86
N ARG A 393 34.20 10.32 -31.60
CA ARG A 393 34.78 9.13 -32.27
C ARG A 393 34.39 7.81 -31.57
N SER A 394 34.11 6.80 -32.40
CA SER A 394 33.81 5.38 -32.10
C SER A 394 35.10 4.52 -31.90
N PRO A 395 35.10 3.17 -31.97
CA PRO A 395 34.72 2.19 -30.94
C PRO A 395 35.79 1.08 -30.70
N THR A 396 35.83 0.41 -29.55
CA THR A 396 36.54 -0.90 -29.32
C THR A 396 35.97 -1.56 -28.05
N SER A 397 35.19 -2.65 -28.11
CA SER A 397 35.57 -4.07 -28.11
C SER A 397 36.44 -4.52 -26.92
N SER A 398 35.94 -5.42 -26.06
CA SER A 398 36.54 -6.72 -25.68
C SER A 398 35.75 -7.42 -24.56
N ASP A 399 35.17 -8.58 -24.88
CA ASP A 399 34.86 -9.68 -23.94
C ASP A 399 36.13 -10.21 -23.26
N PRO A 400 36.02 -10.87 -22.09
CA PRO A 400 36.20 -12.33 -22.12
C PRO A 400 35.38 -13.13 -21.08
N SER A 401 34.91 -14.29 -21.51
CA SER A 401 34.85 -15.55 -20.74
C SER A 401 35.83 -16.55 -21.42
N PRO A 402 36.09 -17.79 -20.96
CA PRO A 402 35.69 -18.51 -19.72
C PRO A 402 36.89 -19.22 -19.04
N VAL A 403 36.67 -19.89 -17.89
CA VAL A 403 37.55 -21.00 -17.47
C VAL A 403 36.72 -22.14 -16.87
N VAL A 404 36.93 -23.32 -17.45
CA VAL A 404 36.38 -24.62 -17.05
C VAL A 404 37.46 -25.31 -16.21
N ALA A 405 37.08 -25.99 -15.12
CA ALA A 405 37.91 -27.04 -14.55
C ALA A 405 37.03 -28.10 -13.87
N ASP A 406 37.41 -29.33 -14.20
CA ASP A 406 36.77 -30.63 -13.98
C ASP A 406 37.45 -31.37 -12.82
N GLY A 407 36.74 -32.33 -12.22
CA GLY A 407 37.35 -33.48 -11.52
C GLY A 407 36.98 -33.68 -10.03
N GLY A 408 36.30 -34.79 -9.73
CA GLY A 408 36.38 -35.48 -8.43
C GLY A 408 35.12 -36.20 -7.95
N ASP A 409 35.01 -37.49 -8.24
CA ASP A 409 34.05 -38.49 -7.73
C ASP A 409 34.75 -39.35 -6.62
N PRO A 410 34.12 -40.34 -5.94
CA PRO A 410 32.88 -40.41 -5.16
C PRO A 410 33.17 -40.76 -3.67
N ASP A 411 32.22 -40.53 -2.74
CA ASP A 411 32.16 -41.37 -1.53
C ASP A 411 30.73 -41.49 -0.99
N GLY A 412 30.29 -42.75 -0.90
CA GLY A 412 28.93 -43.13 -0.57
C GLY A 412 28.57 -42.91 0.90
N ARG A 413 27.39 -42.33 1.11
CA ARG A 413 26.63 -42.46 2.35
C ARG A 413 25.16 -42.70 2.02
N SER A 414 24.70 -43.91 2.34
CA SER A 414 23.29 -44.29 2.33
C SER A 414 22.52 -43.38 3.28
N ALA A 415 21.70 -42.49 2.72
CA ALA A 415 20.57 -41.90 3.41
C ALA A 415 19.35 -42.79 3.13
N THR A 416 18.80 -43.37 4.19
CA THR A 416 17.47 -43.98 4.20
C THR A 416 16.43 -42.91 3.85
N SER A 417 15.88 -42.99 2.64
CA SER A 417 14.85 -42.11 2.11
C SER A 417 13.48 -42.50 2.65
N SER A 418 12.93 -41.66 3.53
CA SER A 418 11.53 -41.64 3.91
C SER A 418 10.69 -41.14 2.72
N SER A 419 9.71 -41.94 2.29
CA SER A 419 8.70 -41.56 1.31
C SER A 419 7.84 -40.41 1.87
N SER A 420 8.12 -39.18 1.46
CA SER A 420 7.23 -38.04 1.71
C SER A 420 6.13 -38.06 0.65
N GLY A 421 4.90 -38.40 1.03
CA GLY A 421 3.75 -38.30 0.13
C GLY A 421 3.62 -36.87 -0.41
N GLU A 422 3.37 -36.73 -1.70
CA GLU A 422 3.22 -35.44 -2.37
C GLU A 422 1.98 -34.73 -1.82
N CYS A 423 2.08 -33.48 -1.36
CA CYS A 423 0.92 -32.74 -0.89
C CYS A 423 -0.07 -32.49 -2.04
N CYS A 424 -1.38 -32.53 -1.79
CA CYS A 424 -2.36 -32.27 -2.87
C CYS A 424 -2.27 -30.85 -3.42
N GLY A 425 -1.73 -29.88 -2.66
CA GLY A 425 -1.47 -28.50 -3.11
C GLY A 425 -2.73 -27.70 -3.44
N SER A 426 -3.91 -28.30 -3.27
CA SER A 426 -5.18 -27.72 -3.64
C SER A 426 -5.56 -26.57 -2.70
N PRO A 427 -6.28 -25.53 -3.20
CA PRO A 427 -6.69 -24.41 -2.37
C PRO A 427 -7.58 -24.83 -1.20
N LEU A 428 -7.26 -24.33 -0.02
CA LEU A 428 -8.09 -24.47 1.17
C LEU A 428 -9.29 -23.52 1.07
N LEU A 429 -10.46 -24.04 1.43
CA LEU A 429 -11.70 -23.30 1.58
C LEU A 429 -12.00 -23.05 3.05
N PRO A 430 -12.66 -21.94 3.36
CA PRO A 430 -13.07 -21.65 4.72
C PRO A 430 -14.21 -22.56 5.17
N ILE A 431 -14.23 -22.90 6.46
CA ILE A 431 -15.20 -23.87 7.02
C ILE A 431 -16.68 -23.55 6.74
N TRP A 432 -17.05 -22.27 6.60
CA TRP A 432 -18.44 -21.89 6.32
C TRP A 432 -18.93 -22.32 4.93
N LYS A 433 -18.02 -22.73 4.04
CA LYS A 433 -18.33 -23.35 2.74
C LYS A 433 -18.55 -24.86 2.83
N ALA A 434 -18.23 -25.50 3.96
CA ALA A 434 -18.37 -26.94 4.14
C ALA A 434 -19.76 -27.49 3.79
N PRO A 435 -20.90 -26.81 4.11
CA PRO A 435 -22.22 -27.33 3.73
C PRO A 435 -22.40 -27.56 2.23
N GLU A 436 -21.81 -26.70 1.38
CA GLU A 436 -21.89 -26.86 -0.08
C GLU A 436 -21.24 -28.16 -0.58
N TYR A 437 -20.30 -28.72 0.19
CA TYR A 437 -19.55 -29.95 -0.12
C TYR A 437 -20.07 -31.16 0.66
N LEU A 438 -20.47 -30.97 1.92
CA LEU A 438 -21.04 -32.02 2.76
C LEU A 438 -22.44 -32.47 2.32
N ASP A 439 -23.12 -31.65 1.50
CA ASP A 439 -24.39 -31.99 0.83
C ASP A 439 -24.17 -32.72 -0.52
N ASP A 440 -22.94 -32.77 -1.04
CA ASP A 440 -22.56 -33.49 -2.26
C ASP A 440 -22.11 -34.91 -1.92
N ALA A 441 -22.98 -35.90 -2.20
CA ALA A 441 -22.73 -37.29 -1.87
C ALA A 441 -21.53 -37.89 -2.61
N GLU A 442 -21.27 -37.48 -3.86
CA GLU A 442 -20.14 -37.99 -4.64
C GLU A 442 -18.81 -37.46 -4.06
N TRP A 443 -18.78 -36.18 -3.69
CA TRP A 443 -17.60 -35.60 -3.05
C TRP A 443 -17.35 -36.20 -1.65
N VAL A 444 -18.40 -36.37 -0.85
CA VAL A 444 -18.31 -37.00 0.48
C VAL A 444 -17.78 -38.44 0.39
N GLU A 445 -18.28 -39.22 -0.56
CA GLU A 445 -17.76 -40.56 -0.83
C GLU A 445 -16.27 -40.52 -1.23
N SER A 446 -15.88 -39.52 -2.05
CA SER A 446 -14.49 -39.38 -2.51
C SER A 446 -13.49 -39.15 -1.37
N ILE A 447 -13.82 -38.30 -0.39
CA ILE A 447 -12.90 -37.94 0.71
C ILE A 447 -12.81 -39.01 1.82
N GLY A 448 -13.77 -39.93 1.86
CA GLY A 448 -13.86 -40.99 2.85
C GLY A 448 -14.44 -40.57 4.21
N GLU A 449 -14.96 -41.55 4.94
CA GLU A 449 -15.71 -41.36 6.20
C GLU A 449 -14.91 -40.62 7.28
N ASP A 450 -13.59 -40.84 7.36
CA ASP A 450 -12.73 -40.21 8.38
C ASP A 450 -12.59 -38.69 8.12
N ALA A 451 -12.31 -38.29 6.87
CA ALA A 451 -12.19 -36.88 6.51
C ALA A 451 -13.56 -36.18 6.59
N GLU A 452 -14.63 -36.86 6.18
CA GLU A 452 -15.99 -36.38 6.37
C GLU A 452 -16.29 -36.11 7.85
N GLY A 453 -15.98 -37.07 8.73
CA GLY A 453 -16.20 -36.95 10.18
C GLY A 453 -15.44 -35.78 10.79
N GLN A 454 -14.17 -35.57 10.38
CA GLN A 454 -13.37 -34.42 10.80
C GLN A 454 -13.97 -33.09 10.32
N LEU A 455 -14.38 -33.02 9.05
CA LEU A 455 -14.98 -31.82 8.47
C LEU A 455 -16.32 -31.46 9.13
N ARG A 456 -17.20 -32.45 9.35
CA ARG A 456 -18.46 -32.24 10.08
C ARG A 456 -18.22 -31.78 11.51
N GLY A 457 -17.28 -32.41 12.22
CA GLY A 457 -16.93 -32.02 13.59
C GLY A 457 -16.39 -30.59 13.67
N ALA A 458 -15.49 -30.21 12.75
CA ALA A 458 -14.96 -28.84 12.68
C ALA A 458 -16.04 -27.81 12.33
N TYR A 459 -16.97 -28.16 11.43
CA TYR A 459 -18.11 -27.30 11.06
C TYR A 459 -19.10 -27.12 12.22
N ASP A 460 -19.43 -28.20 12.94
CA ASP A 460 -20.31 -28.17 14.11
C ASP A 460 -19.71 -27.35 15.24
N GLU A 461 -18.40 -27.51 15.51
CA GLU A 461 -17.69 -26.71 16.50
C GLU A 461 -17.73 -25.22 16.12
N TRP A 462 -17.40 -24.89 14.86
CA TRP A 462 -17.43 -23.52 14.37
C TRP A 462 -18.82 -22.89 14.49
N THR A 463 -19.87 -23.64 14.13
CA THR A 463 -21.27 -23.20 14.21
C THR A 463 -21.70 -23.01 15.67
N SER A 464 -21.29 -23.90 16.57
CA SER A 464 -21.61 -23.81 18.00
C SER A 464 -21.04 -22.54 18.68
N LYS A 465 -19.93 -22.01 18.15
CA LYS A 465 -19.33 -20.74 18.61
C LYS A 465 -20.12 -19.51 18.16
N GLY A 466 -21.13 -19.67 17.29
CA GLY A 466 -21.96 -18.57 16.78
C GLY A 466 -21.19 -17.55 15.94
N LYS A 467 -20.07 -17.96 15.32
CA LYS A 467 -19.24 -17.05 14.52
C LYS A 467 -19.97 -16.72 13.20
N PRO A 468 -20.16 -15.42 12.87
CA PRO A 468 -20.78 -15.04 11.60
C PRO A 468 -19.83 -15.38 10.44
N ARG A 469 -20.39 -15.52 9.22
CA ARG A 469 -19.55 -15.60 8.02
C ARG A 469 -18.87 -14.24 7.83
N PRO A 470 -17.60 -14.17 7.41
CA PRO A 470 -16.96 -12.88 7.17
C PRO A 470 -17.68 -12.01 6.13
N GLU A 471 -18.41 -12.62 5.20
CA GLU A 471 -19.26 -11.90 4.23
C GLU A 471 -20.49 -11.23 4.87
N ASP A 472 -20.94 -11.78 6.01
CA ASP A 472 -22.06 -11.24 6.81
C ASP A 472 -21.58 -10.17 7.80
N VAL A 473 -20.26 -10.10 8.07
CA VAL A 473 -19.66 -9.03 8.85
C VAL A 473 -19.44 -7.85 7.90
N PRO A 474 -20.14 -6.71 8.10
CA PRO A 474 -19.90 -5.53 7.28
C PRO A 474 -18.41 -5.19 7.37
N ASP A 475 -17.76 -4.93 6.22
CA ASP A 475 -16.45 -4.28 6.24
C ASP A 475 -16.56 -3.07 7.17
N PRO A 476 -15.66 -2.91 8.16
CA PRO A 476 -15.74 -1.81 9.11
C PRO A 476 -15.97 -0.55 8.31
N GLU A 477 -17.11 0.11 8.56
CA GLU A 477 -17.66 1.08 7.60
C GLU A 477 -16.54 1.97 7.11
N VAL A 478 -16.28 1.88 5.80
CA VAL A 478 -15.55 2.92 5.13
C VAL A 478 -16.50 4.09 5.15
N VAL A 479 -16.50 4.82 6.25
CA VAL A 479 -17.11 6.12 6.26
C VAL A 479 -16.20 6.96 5.38
N ASP A 480 -16.51 6.95 4.09
CA ASP A 480 -16.00 7.90 3.12
C ASP A 480 -16.48 9.25 3.65
N GLY A 481 -15.66 9.84 4.53
CA GLY A 481 -15.91 11.10 5.21
C GLY A 481 -15.87 12.31 4.27
N GLY A 482 -16.20 12.10 3.00
CA GLY A 482 -16.72 13.18 2.20
C GLY A 482 -17.98 13.66 2.91
N PRO A 483 -18.09 14.93 3.33
CA PRO A 483 -19.41 15.49 3.50
C PRO A 483 -20.17 15.17 2.21
N SER A 484 -21.32 14.50 2.32
CA SER A 484 -22.27 14.44 1.22
C SER A 484 -22.53 15.89 0.79
N ASP A 485 -21.98 16.28 -0.36
CA ASP A 485 -22.02 17.64 -0.91
C ASP A 485 -23.45 18.15 -1.08
#